data_AF-A0AAP0PN30-F1
#
_entry.id   AF-A0AAP0PN30-F1
#
_cell.length_a   1.000
_cell.length_b   1.000
_cell.length_c   1.000
_cell.angle_alpha   90.00
_cell.angle_beta   90.00
_cell.angle_gamma   90.00
#
_symmetry.space_group_name_H-M   'P 1'
#
loop_
_entity.id
_entity.type
_entity.pdbx_description
1 polymer ?
#
loop_
_entity_poly.entity_id
_entity_poly.type
_entity_poly.pdbx_seq_one_letter_code
_entity_poly.pdbx_strand_id
1 'polypeptide(L)'
;MALTIRIRSRDGLERVTIENPNNITIADLKALIENQLGIPISIQTLSKDQNLLLAKTLDERIRFGDMADSQTLVFCLGVSHGSVVFLGYEGEGERLVAGPAVSPAGSFGRKMTINDLIKKDCENESLSFAAKRGGFKYDEELVNAIALGLEKLKIGTKF
;
A
#
# COMPACT_ATOMS: atom_id res chain seq x y z
N MET A 1 12.87 -25.26 -16.48
CA MET A 1 13.01 -24.02 -15.69
C MET A 1 11.81 -23.17 -15.99
N ALA A 2 11.06 -22.76 -14.96
CA ALA A 2 9.89 -21.92 -15.15
C ALA A 2 10.29 -20.48 -15.48
N LEU A 3 9.49 -19.82 -16.31
CA LEU A 3 9.67 -18.45 -16.77
C LEU A 3 8.46 -17.63 -16.33
N THR A 4 8.70 -16.51 -15.63
CA THR A 4 7.62 -15.63 -15.17
C THR A 4 7.58 -14.40 -16.06
N ILE A 5 6.43 -14.13 -16.66
CA ILE A 5 6.17 -12.90 -17.43
C ILE A 5 5.20 -12.01 -16.66
N ARG A 6 5.21 -10.73 -17.02
CA ARG A 6 4.35 -9.71 -16.42
C ARG A 6 3.28 -9.33 -17.44
N ILE A 7 2.01 -9.55 -17.10
CA ILE A 7 0.89 -9.14 -17.93
C ILE A 7 0.35 -7.82 -17.39
N ARG A 8 0.41 -6.75 -18.19
CA ARG A 8 -0.15 -5.45 -17.84
C ARG A 8 -1.49 -5.29 -18.53
N SER A 9 -2.56 -5.12 -17.76
CA SER A 9 -3.88 -4.75 -18.25
C SER A 9 -4.22 -3.32 -17.82
N ARG A 10 -5.41 -2.84 -18.19
CA ARG A 10 -5.95 -1.58 -17.66
C ARG A 10 -6.19 -1.64 -16.16
N ASP A 11 -6.50 -2.83 -15.63
CA ASP A 11 -6.89 -3.02 -14.24
C ASP A 11 -5.69 -3.23 -13.32
N GLY A 12 -4.60 -3.78 -13.85
CA GLY A 12 -3.52 -4.22 -12.98
C GLY A 12 -2.28 -4.71 -13.70
N LEU A 13 -1.33 -5.17 -12.90
CA LEU A 13 -0.12 -5.85 -13.36
C LEU A 13 -0.11 -7.21 -12.68
N GLU A 14 -0.18 -8.25 -13.48
CA GLU A 14 -0.25 -9.63 -13.03
C GLU A 14 1.02 -10.37 -13.44
N ARG A 15 1.34 -11.44 -12.72
CA ARG A 15 2.49 -12.30 -13.01
C ARG A 15 1.98 -13.66 -13.42
N VAL A 16 2.31 -14.06 -14.64
CA VAL A 16 1.96 -15.37 -15.20
C VAL A 16 3.23 -16.20 -15.26
N THR A 17 3.21 -17.38 -14.64
CA THR A 17 4.32 -18.34 -14.68
C THR A 17 4.07 -19.37 -15.78
N ILE A 18 5.08 -19.56 -16.62
CA ILE A 18 5.12 -20.51 -17.73
C ILE A 18 6.12 -21.60 -17.36
N GLU A 19 5.68 -22.85 -17.27
CA GLU A 19 6.55 -23.96 -16.85
C GLU A 19 7.56 -24.38 -17.94
N ASN A 20 7.12 -24.36 -19.20
CA ASN A 20 7.89 -24.82 -20.37
C ASN A 20 8.04 -23.72 -21.44
N PRO A 21 8.95 -22.74 -21.23
CA PRO A 21 9.02 -21.55 -22.09
C PRO A 21 9.52 -21.80 -23.52
N ASN A 22 10.23 -22.89 -23.77
CA ASN A 22 10.89 -23.13 -25.07
C ASN A 22 9.93 -23.59 -26.17
N ASN A 23 8.74 -24.09 -25.81
CA ASN A 23 7.79 -24.68 -26.76
C ASN A 23 6.37 -24.09 -26.60
N ILE A 24 6.25 -22.94 -25.92
CA ILE A 24 4.97 -22.32 -25.66
C ILE A 24 4.57 -21.42 -26.84
N THR A 25 3.36 -21.65 -27.36
CA THR A 25 2.77 -20.83 -28.41
C THR A 25 1.95 -19.68 -27.83
N ILE A 26 1.56 -18.71 -28.67
CA ILE A 26 0.62 -17.66 -28.25
C ILE A 26 -0.73 -18.26 -27.84
N ALA A 27 -1.20 -19.32 -28.50
CA ALA A 27 -2.44 -19.98 -28.12
C ALA A 27 -2.39 -20.52 -26.68
N ASP A 28 -1.29 -21.19 -26.33
CA ASP A 28 -1.07 -21.71 -24.98
C ASP A 28 -0.98 -20.58 -23.95
N LEU A 29 -0.34 -19.46 -24.32
CA LEU A 29 -0.27 -18.27 -23.47
C LEU A 29 -1.66 -17.67 -23.21
N LYS A 30 -2.51 -17.56 -24.24
CA LYS A 30 -3.89 -17.07 -24.09
C LYS A 30 -4.74 -18.00 -23.21
N ALA A 31 -4.54 -19.32 -23.32
CA ALA A 31 -5.19 -20.30 -22.45
C ALA A 31 -4.71 -20.22 -21.00
N LEU A 32 -3.41 -19.99 -20.76
CA LEU A 32 -2.89 -19.72 -19.42
C LEU A 32 -3.49 -18.45 -18.80
N ILE A 33 -3.63 -17.40 -19.60
CA ILE A 33 -4.26 -16.14 -19.19
C ILE A 33 -5.75 -16.35 -18.88
N GLU A 34 -6.46 -17.12 -19.69
CA GLU A 34 -7.87 -17.47 -19.44
C GLU A 34 -8.02 -18.22 -18.12
N ASN A 35 -7.17 -19.22 -17.87
CA ASN A 35 -7.20 -20.01 -16.64
C ASN A 35 -6.86 -19.20 -15.38
N GLN A 36 -5.93 -18.24 -15.46
CA GLN A 36 -5.49 -17.46 -14.30
C GLN A 36 -6.32 -16.21 -14.05
N LEU A 37 -6.78 -15.54 -15.12
CA LEU A 37 -7.47 -14.25 -15.03
C LEU A 37 -8.97 -14.33 -15.32
N GLY A 38 -9.46 -15.47 -15.82
CA GLY A 38 -10.86 -15.67 -16.18
C GLY A 38 -11.31 -14.91 -17.43
N ILE A 39 -10.37 -14.53 -18.31
CA ILE A 39 -10.66 -13.73 -19.51
C ILE A 39 -10.79 -14.66 -20.71
N PRO A 40 -11.94 -14.74 -21.39
CA PRO A 40 -12.10 -15.62 -22.54
C PRO A 40 -11.13 -15.31 -23.68
N ILE A 41 -10.54 -16.35 -24.29
CA ILE A 41 -9.58 -16.20 -25.40
C ILE A 41 -10.14 -15.36 -26.56
N SER A 42 -11.45 -15.43 -26.81
CA SER A 42 -12.15 -14.72 -27.90
C SER A 42 -12.07 -13.20 -27.82
N ILE A 43 -11.90 -12.65 -26.62
CA ILE A 43 -11.82 -11.20 -26.38
C ILE A 43 -10.41 -10.74 -26.00
N GLN A 44 -9.43 -11.64 -25.98
CA GLN A 44 -8.04 -11.32 -25.64
C GLN A 44 -7.27 -10.76 -26.85
N THR A 45 -6.75 -9.55 -26.70
CA THR A 45 -5.73 -8.95 -27.58
C THR A 45 -4.42 -8.83 -26.80
N LEU A 46 -3.36 -9.43 -27.32
CA LEU A 46 -2.02 -9.37 -26.74
C LEU A 46 -1.12 -8.53 -27.63
N SER A 47 -0.27 -7.72 -27.01
CA SER A 47 0.74 -6.94 -27.72
C SER A 47 1.91 -6.60 -26.81
N LYS A 48 3.08 -6.35 -27.40
CA LYS A 48 4.22 -5.73 -26.70
C LYS A 48 4.10 -4.20 -26.61
N ASP A 49 3.17 -3.60 -27.35
CA ASP A 49 3.00 -2.15 -27.35
C ASP A 49 2.09 -1.68 -26.21
N GLN A 50 2.60 -0.75 -25.41
CA GLN A 50 1.84 -0.15 -24.31
C GLN A 50 0.58 0.60 -24.79
N ASN A 51 0.61 1.10 -26.02
CA ASN A 51 -0.49 1.84 -26.62
C ASN A 51 -1.77 0.99 -26.75
N LEU A 52 -1.67 -0.34 -26.69
CA LEU A 52 -2.82 -1.23 -26.59
C LEU A 52 -3.74 -0.88 -25.41
N LEU A 53 -3.18 -0.41 -24.29
CA LEU A 53 -3.97 -0.03 -23.11
C LEU A 53 -4.81 1.24 -23.31
N LEU A 54 -4.43 2.06 -24.29
CA LEU A 54 -5.11 3.31 -24.63
C LEU A 54 -6.23 3.08 -25.65
N ALA A 55 -6.19 1.97 -26.38
CA ALA A 55 -7.20 1.60 -27.37
C ALA A 55 -8.54 1.34 -26.67
N LYS A 56 -9.56 2.11 -27.05
CA LYS A 56 -10.90 2.01 -26.47
C LYS A 56 -11.83 1.15 -27.32
N THR A 57 -11.59 1.14 -28.63
CA THR A 57 -12.42 0.43 -29.60
C THR A 57 -11.75 -0.85 -30.07
N LEU A 58 -12.55 -1.80 -30.57
CA LEU A 58 -12.03 -3.04 -31.14
C LEU A 58 -11.16 -2.77 -32.39
N ASP A 59 -11.54 -1.81 -33.24
CA ASP A 59 -10.79 -1.44 -34.44
C ASP A 59 -9.39 -0.90 -34.14
N GLU A 60 -9.24 -0.13 -33.06
CA GLU A 60 -7.92 0.32 -32.59
C GLU A 60 -7.09 -0.85 -32.08
N ARG A 61 -7.71 -1.82 -31.41
CA ARG A 61 -7.04 -3.01 -30.86
C ARG A 61 -6.55 -3.96 -31.95
N ILE A 62 -7.33 -4.15 -33.03
CA ILE A 62 -6.95 -5.00 -34.17
C ILE A 62 -5.64 -4.52 -34.83
N ARG A 63 -5.30 -3.24 -34.72
CA ARG A 63 -4.03 -2.70 -35.23
C ARG A 63 -2.80 -3.25 -34.50
N PHE A 64 -2.98 -3.70 -33.25
CA PHE A 64 -1.95 -4.32 -32.43
C PHE A 64 -1.99 -5.83 -32.62
N GLY A 65 -1.51 -6.28 -33.78
CA GLY A 65 -1.51 -7.69 -34.20
C GLY A 65 -0.15 -8.38 -34.09
N ASP A 66 0.83 -7.80 -33.38
CA ASP A 66 2.18 -8.36 -33.23
C ASP A 66 2.18 -9.75 -32.56
N MET A 67 1.17 -10.03 -31.73
CA MET A 67 0.95 -11.33 -31.11
C MET A 67 -0.40 -11.96 -31.53
N ALA A 68 -0.85 -11.70 -32.77
CA ALA A 68 -2.10 -12.26 -33.29
C ALA A 68 -1.98 -13.73 -33.72
N ASP A 69 -0.81 -14.15 -34.20
CA ASP A 69 -0.61 -15.52 -34.69
C ASP A 69 -0.52 -16.54 -33.54
N SER A 70 -1.54 -17.38 -33.44
CA SER A 70 -1.68 -18.43 -32.43
C SER A 70 -0.56 -19.46 -32.43
N GLN A 71 0.11 -19.70 -33.56
CA GLN A 71 1.16 -20.73 -33.69
C GLN A 71 2.57 -20.20 -33.45
N THR A 72 2.74 -18.88 -33.41
CA THR A 72 4.04 -18.27 -33.16
C THR A 72 4.48 -18.55 -31.73
N LEU A 73 5.75 -18.93 -31.58
CA LEU A 73 6.38 -19.16 -30.28
C LEU A 73 6.59 -17.84 -29.55
N VAL A 74 6.28 -17.81 -28.25
CA VAL A 74 6.44 -16.63 -27.40
C VAL A 74 7.89 -16.16 -27.36
N PHE A 75 8.85 -17.09 -27.37
CA PHE A 75 10.28 -16.77 -27.39
C PHE A 75 10.73 -16.08 -28.68
N CYS A 76 10.17 -16.45 -29.85
CA CYS A 76 10.49 -15.81 -31.13
C CYS A 76 10.08 -14.33 -31.17
N LEU A 77 9.11 -13.95 -30.35
CA LEU A 77 8.66 -12.57 -30.21
C LEU A 77 9.54 -11.74 -29.26
N GLY A 78 10.60 -12.33 -28.71
CA GLY A 78 11.52 -11.68 -27.77
C GLY A 78 11.00 -11.61 -26.33
N VAL A 79 9.96 -12.38 -26.00
CA VAL A 79 9.44 -12.45 -24.63
C VAL A 79 10.33 -13.39 -23.83
N SER A 80 11.02 -12.81 -22.85
CA SER A 80 11.93 -13.49 -21.92
C SER A 80 11.43 -13.37 -20.48
N HIS A 81 12.15 -13.96 -19.53
CA HIS A 81 11.81 -13.87 -18.11
C HIS A 81 11.75 -12.40 -17.66
N GLY A 82 10.65 -12.00 -17.01
CA GLY A 82 10.41 -10.63 -16.54
C GLY A 82 9.88 -9.67 -17.62
N SER A 83 9.76 -10.11 -18.87
CA SER A 83 9.21 -9.29 -19.95
C SER A 83 7.76 -8.89 -19.66
N VAL A 84 7.39 -7.70 -20.12
CA VAL A 84 6.04 -7.16 -19.98
C VAL A 84 5.29 -7.36 -21.29
N VAL A 85 4.10 -7.94 -21.20
CA VAL A 85 3.15 -8.08 -22.30
C VAL A 85 1.89 -7.32 -21.91
N PHE A 86 1.34 -6.54 -22.83
CA PHE A 86 0.12 -5.79 -22.62
C PHE A 86 -1.08 -6.62 -23.07
N LEU A 87 -2.10 -6.66 -22.23
CA LEU A 87 -3.34 -7.37 -22.46
C LEU A 87 -4.50 -6.37 -22.53
N GLY A 88 -5.14 -6.31 -23.68
CA GLY A 88 -6.38 -5.59 -23.91
C GLY A 88 -7.53 -6.58 -24.11
N TYR A 89 -8.67 -6.34 -23.47
CA TYR A 89 -9.90 -7.10 -23.70
C TYR A 89 -11.10 -6.18 -23.53
N GLU A 90 -12.23 -6.59 -24.09
CA GLU A 90 -13.48 -5.86 -24.05
C GLU A 90 -14.44 -6.48 -23.05
N GLY A 91 -14.96 -5.67 -22.12
CA GLY A 91 -15.97 -6.10 -21.16
C GLY A 91 -15.78 -5.45 -19.79
N GLU A 92 -16.87 -4.91 -19.23
CA GLU A 92 -17.01 -4.53 -17.82
C GLU A 92 -17.33 -5.77 -16.94
N GLY A 93 -16.85 -6.95 -17.35
CA GLY A 93 -17.09 -8.20 -16.64
C GLY A 93 -16.25 -8.25 -15.38
N GLU A 94 -16.92 -8.31 -14.24
CA GLU A 94 -16.36 -8.52 -12.90
C GLU A 94 -15.27 -9.59 -12.95
N ARG A 95 -14.01 -9.15 -13.01
CA ARG A 95 -12.88 -10.04 -12.76
C ARG A 95 -13.08 -10.60 -11.35
N LEU A 96 -13.24 -11.92 -11.23
CA LEU A 96 -12.99 -12.64 -9.99
C LEU A 96 -11.48 -12.69 -9.70
N VAL A 97 -10.76 -11.58 -9.90
CA VAL A 97 -9.44 -11.44 -9.31
C VAL A 97 -9.72 -11.22 -7.85
N ALA A 98 -9.55 -12.29 -7.07
CA ALA A 98 -9.43 -12.19 -5.63
C ALA A 98 -8.28 -11.20 -5.39
N GLY A 99 -8.64 -9.93 -5.15
CA GLY A 99 -7.69 -8.94 -4.70
C GLY A 99 -6.96 -9.53 -3.50
N PRO A 100 -5.66 -9.21 -3.31
CA PRO A 100 -4.95 -9.69 -2.14
C PRO A 100 -5.83 -9.41 -0.92
N ALA A 101 -6.00 -10.41 -0.06
CA ALA A 101 -6.67 -10.23 1.22
C ALA A 101 -5.88 -9.15 1.98
N VAL A 102 -6.29 -7.90 1.79
CA VAL A 102 -5.77 -6.75 2.48
C VAL A 102 -6.32 -6.86 3.89
N SER A 103 -5.65 -7.67 4.70
CA SER A 103 -5.66 -7.48 6.14
C SER A 103 -5.00 -6.12 6.36
N PRO A 104 -5.73 -5.08 6.82
CA PRO A 104 -5.09 -3.81 7.13
C PRO A 104 -4.10 -4.06 8.27
N ALA A 105 -2.84 -4.27 7.92
CA ALA A 105 -1.76 -4.39 8.87
C ALA A 105 -1.52 -3.00 9.46
N GLY A 106 -2.18 -2.74 10.60
CA GLY A 106 -1.88 -1.63 11.49
C GLY A 106 -2.47 -0.29 11.06
N SER A 107 -3.35 0.25 11.90
CA SER A 107 -3.65 1.67 12.18
C SER A 107 -3.18 2.77 11.19
N PHE A 108 -3.31 2.57 9.88
CA PHE A 108 -3.14 3.62 8.88
C PHE A 108 -4.49 4.33 8.71
N GLY A 109 -4.87 5.09 9.73
CA GLY A 109 -6.19 5.72 9.76
C GLY A 109 -6.50 6.65 10.93
N ARG A 110 -5.75 6.60 12.04
CA ARG A 110 -5.88 7.64 13.06
C ARG A 110 -5.01 8.83 12.66
N LYS A 111 -5.60 9.79 11.95
CA LYS A 111 -5.03 11.13 11.83
C LYS A 111 -4.78 11.63 13.26
N MET A 112 -3.55 12.02 13.57
CA MET A 112 -3.23 12.65 14.83
C MET A 112 -4.03 13.96 14.89
N THR A 113 -5.08 14.01 15.70
CA THR A 113 -5.82 15.25 15.94
C THR A 113 -4.98 16.17 16.82
N ILE A 114 -5.21 17.48 16.74
CA ILE A 114 -4.53 18.47 17.61
C ILE A 114 -4.64 18.08 19.08
N ASN A 115 -5.74 17.46 19.50
CA ASN A 115 -5.90 16.93 20.86
C ASN A 115 -4.92 15.80 21.21
N ASP A 116 -4.57 14.92 20.27
CA ASP A 116 -3.56 13.87 20.46
C ASP A 116 -2.13 14.48 20.52
N LEU A 117 -1.89 15.62 19.84
CA LEU A 117 -0.65 16.41 20.00
C LEU A 117 -0.56 17.08 21.37
N ILE A 118 -1.63 17.75 21.82
CA ILE A 118 -1.70 18.43 23.12
C ILE A 118 -1.51 17.44 24.27
N LYS A 119 -2.06 16.23 24.15
CA LYS A 119 -1.93 15.20 25.19
C LYS A 119 -0.48 14.73 25.34
N LYS A 120 0.23 14.60 24.22
CA LYS A 120 1.65 14.19 24.20
C LYS A 120 2.57 15.31 24.71
N ASP A 121 2.27 16.57 24.41
CA ASP A 121 3.02 17.70 24.96
C ASP A 121 2.78 17.86 26.47
N CYS A 122 1.56 17.67 26.96
CA CYS A 122 1.24 17.73 28.39
C CYS A 122 1.89 16.60 29.21
N GLU A 123 1.97 15.37 28.68
CA GLU A 123 2.72 14.26 29.31
C GLU A 123 4.23 14.52 29.30
N ASN A 124 4.79 15.09 28.23
CA ASN A 124 6.22 15.38 28.17
C ASN A 124 6.63 16.60 29.03
N GLU A 125 5.76 17.60 29.17
CA GLU A 125 6.02 18.74 30.07
C GLU A 125 5.95 18.35 31.54
N SER A 126 5.02 17.47 31.93
CA SER A 126 4.92 17.00 33.32
C SER A 126 6.11 16.13 33.75
N LEU A 127 6.67 15.32 32.84
CA LEU A 127 7.87 14.51 33.11
C LEU A 127 9.16 15.32 33.07
N SER A 128 9.26 16.34 32.21
CA SER A 128 10.45 17.21 32.15
C SER A 128 10.50 18.24 33.30
N PHE A 129 9.35 18.69 33.81
CA PHE A 129 9.30 19.53 35.02
C PHE A 129 9.66 18.75 36.29
N ALA A 130 9.24 17.48 36.40
CA ALA A 130 9.58 16.63 37.55
C ALA A 130 11.08 16.30 37.61
N ALA A 131 11.76 16.21 36.46
CA ALA A 131 13.19 15.93 36.38
C ALA A 131 14.09 17.14 36.69
N LYS A 132 13.57 18.38 36.70
CA LYS A 132 14.37 19.62 36.72
C LYS A 132 14.47 20.34 38.07
N ARG A 133 13.86 19.82 39.14
CA ARG A 133 14.17 20.25 40.52
C ARG A 133 14.80 19.11 41.31
N GLY A 134 16.14 19.11 41.30
CA GLY A 134 16.91 18.54 42.40
C GLY A 134 16.37 19.09 43.72
N GLY A 135 16.17 18.19 44.67
CA GLY A 135 15.46 18.46 45.92
C GLY A 135 16.04 19.65 46.70
N PHE A 136 15.22 20.68 46.87
CA PHE A 136 15.34 21.56 48.02
C PHE A 136 14.59 20.89 49.16
N LYS A 137 15.33 20.20 50.05
CA LYS A 137 14.83 19.87 51.38
C LYS A 137 14.69 21.20 52.12
N TYR A 138 13.46 21.58 52.46
CA TYR A 138 13.24 22.59 53.48
C TYR A 138 13.52 21.90 54.82
N ASP A 139 14.52 22.38 55.57
CA ASP A 139 14.75 21.93 56.94
C ASP A 139 13.48 22.18 57.76
N GLU A 140 13.11 21.20 58.59
CA GLU A 140 11.90 21.23 59.43
C GLU A 140 11.81 22.51 60.29
N GLU A 141 12.97 23.09 60.63
CA GLU A 141 13.07 24.36 61.35
C GLU A 141 12.49 25.54 60.58
N LEU A 142 12.66 25.59 59.26
CA LEU A 142 12.14 26.69 58.43
C LEU A 142 10.61 26.60 58.30
N VAL A 143 10.07 25.38 58.23
CA VAL A 143 8.63 25.13 58.19
C VAL A 143 7.98 25.49 59.53
N ASN A 144 8.60 25.11 60.64
CA ASN A 144 8.11 25.48 61.98
C ASN A 144 8.20 26.99 62.24
N ALA A 145 9.26 27.67 61.78
CA ALA A 145 9.38 29.12 61.93
C ALA A 145 8.26 29.89 61.20
N ILE A 146 7.85 29.42 60.02
CA ILE A 146 6.74 30.01 59.24
C ILE A 146 5.40 29.74 59.92
N ALA A 147 5.16 28.53 60.42
CA ALA A 147 3.93 28.18 61.13
C ALA A 147 3.74 29.03 62.40
N LEU A 148 4.81 29.25 63.16
CA LEU A 148 4.79 30.04 64.40
C LEU A 148 4.64 31.55 64.13
N GLY A 149 5.12 32.03 62.98
CA GLY A 149 4.90 33.40 62.51
C GLY A 149 3.45 33.68 62.11
N LEU A 150 2.77 32.69 61.52
CA LEU A 150 1.38 32.81 61.07
C LEU A 150 0.35 32.77 62.22
N GLU A 151 0.66 32.10 63.34
CA GLU A 151 -0.21 32.15 64.53
C GLU A 151 -0.15 33.50 65.26
N LYS A 152 1.00 34.18 65.26
CA LYS A 152 1.14 35.52 65.84
C LYS A 152 0.40 36.60 65.04
N LEU A 153 0.06 36.33 63.79
CA LEU A 153 -0.76 37.22 62.94
C LEU A 153 -2.28 37.04 63.12
N LYS A 154 -2.75 35.98 63.80
CA LYS A 154 -4.19 35.73 64.02
C LYS A 154 -4.78 36.37 65.29
N ILE A 155 -3.97 36.98 66.16
CA ILE A 155 -4.46 37.59 67.42
C ILE A 155 -4.62 39.12 67.31
N GLY A 156 -4.39 39.70 66.12
CA GLY A 156 -4.26 41.16 65.96
C GLY A 156 -5.21 41.82 64.98
N THR A 157 -6.52 41.54 65.00
CA THR A 157 -7.53 42.56 64.62
C THR A 157 -8.95 42.12 65.04
N LYS A 158 -9.35 42.57 66.23
CA LYS A 158 -10.74 42.97 66.48
C LYS A 158 -10.93 44.32 65.78
N PHE A 159 -11.99 44.46 64.98
CA PHE A 159 -12.94 45.58 64.98
C PHE A 159 -14.16 45.15 64.15
#